data_AF-A0A1M7IUF0-F1
#
_entry.id   AF-A0A1M7IUF0-F1
#
_cell.length_a   1.000
_cell.length_b   1.000
_cell.length_c   1.000
_cell.angle_alpha   90.00
_cell.angle_beta   90.00
_cell.angle_gamma   90.00
#
_symmetry.space_group_name_H-M   'P 1'
#
loop_
_entity.id
_entity.type
_entity.pdbx_description
1 polymer ?
#
loop_
_entity_poly.entity_id
_entity_poly.type
_entity_poly.pdbx_seq_one_letter_code
_entity_poly.pdbx_strand_id
1 'polypeptide(L)'
;MHNGKLYKYLSLFYCYEVANFVEQDEREEVKPSIEMATQLAEALEVSLDYLVGSTDILLDKNIVAKILDIQKLKENDRQHVFALLDAFLKQTKLQSIM
;
A
#
# COMPACT_ATOMS: atom_id res chain seq x y z
N MET A 1 1.01 -27.17 21.97
CA MET A 1 2.40 -26.64 21.86
C MET A 1 3.03 -26.89 20.48
N HIS A 2 2.26 -26.85 19.37
CA HIS A 2 2.77 -27.15 18.02
C HIS A 2 2.59 -26.02 16.98
N ASN A 3 1.82 -24.98 17.29
CA ASN A 3 1.53 -23.91 16.32
C ASN A 3 2.66 -22.87 16.20
N GLY A 4 3.46 -22.64 17.24
CA GLY A 4 4.53 -21.62 17.23
C GLY A 4 5.74 -21.96 16.34
N LYS A 5 5.99 -23.24 16.05
CA LYS A 5 7.05 -23.63 15.11
C LYS A 5 6.61 -23.41 13.66
N LEU A 6 5.35 -23.69 13.34
CA LEU A 6 4.82 -23.52 11.98
C LEU A 6 4.85 -22.05 11.52
N TYR A 7 4.45 -21.11 12.39
CA TYR A 7 4.55 -19.67 12.10
C TYR A 7 5.98 -19.19 11.89
N LYS A 8 6.94 -19.76 12.63
CA LYS A 8 8.36 -19.44 12.48
C LYS A 8 8.93 -20.02 11.19
N TYR A 9 8.52 -21.22 10.78
CA TYR A 9 8.89 -21.78 9.47
C TYR A 9 8.26 -21.01 8.32
N LEU A 10 6.98 -20.59 8.44
CA LEU A 10 6.32 -19.74 7.44
C LEU A 10 7.02 -18.38 7.32
N SER A 11 7.40 -17.76 8.44
CA SER A 11 8.09 -16.46 8.42
C SER A 11 9.52 -16.58 7.88
N LEU A 12 10.25 -17.67 8.20
CA LEU A 12 11.57 -17.94 7.64
C LEU A 12 11.51 -18.28 6.15
N PHE A 13 10.48 -18.98 5.69
CA PHE A 13 10.24 -19.26 4.28
C PHE A 13 9.94 -17.98 3.51
N TYR A 14 9.07 -17.11 4.05
CA TYR A 14 8.79 -15.80 3.48
C TYR A 14 10.03 -14.90 3.45
N CYS A 15 10.81 -14.83 4.53
CA CYS A 15 12.08 -14.08 4.53
C CYS A 15 13.08 -14.65 3.53
N TYR A 16 13.11 -15.96 3.29
CA TYR A 16 13.98 -16.59 2.30
C TYR A 16 13.54 -16.29 0.86
N GLU A 17 12.23 -16.28 0.58
CA GLU A 17 11.70 -15.88 -0.73
C GLU A 17 11.93 -14.39 -1.00
N VAL A 18 11.73 -13.52 -0.01
CA VAL A 18 12.03 -12.08 -0.10
C VAL A 18 13.53 -11.84 -0.29
N ALA A 19 14.38 -12.54 0.47
CA ALA A 19 15.83 -12.41 0.35
C ALA A 19 16.35 -12.92 -1.00
N ASN A 20 15.85 -14.05 -1.51
CA ASN A 20 16.20 -14.52 -2.85
C ASN A 20 15.76 -13.52 -3.93
N PHE A 21 14.58 -12.91 -3.79
CA PHE A 21 14.14 -11.90 -4.75
C PHE A 21 15.08 -10.68 -4.77
N VAL A 22 15.45 -10.14 -3.60
CA VAL A 22 16.41 -9.03 -3.51
C VAL A 22 17.78 -9.44 -4.06
N GLU A 23 18.27 -10.64 -3.73
CA GLU A 23 19.55 -11.16 -4.23
C GLU A 23 19.55 -11.49 -5.74
N GLN A 24 18.37 -11.74 -6.34
CA GLN A 24 18.21 -12.07 -7.77
C GLN A 24 17.88 -10.86 -8.64
N ASP A 25 17.21 -9.82 -8.11
CA ASP A 25 17.05 -8.52 -8.79
C ASP A 25 18.42 -7.85 -9.01
N GLU A 26 19.35 -8.00 -8.06
CA GLU A 26 20.77 -7.65 -8.23
C GLU A 26 21.49 -8.48 -9.32
N ARG A 27 20.86 -9.55 -9.84
CA ARG A 27 21.42 -10.50 -10.83
C ARG A 27 20.57 -10.62 -12.11
N GLU A 28 19.73 -9.63 -12.42
CA GLU A 28 19.02 -9.42 -13.70
C GLU A 28 18.06 -10.52 -14.20
N GLU A 29 17.72 -11.55 -13.41
CA GLU A 29 16.82 -12.60 -13.88
C GLU A 29 15.85 -13.04 -12.78
N VAL A 30 14.65 -12.42 -12.75
CA VAL A 30 13.33 -13.05 -12.59
C VAL A 30 12.28 -11.95 -12.39
N LYS A 31 11.27 -11.90 -13.26
CA LYS A 31 10.06 -11.11 -13.00
C LYS A 31 9.21 -11.90 -11.99
N PRO A 32 8.84 -11.32 -10.84
CA PRO A 32 8.02 -12.03 -9.86
C PRO A 32 6.67 -12.39 -10.49
N SER A 33 6.11 -13.53 -10.11
CA SER A 33 4.71 -13.84 -10.45
C SER A 33 3.80 -12.79 -9.82
N ILE A 34 2.60 -12.60 -10.40
CA ILE A 34 1.62 -11.64 -9.88
C ILE A 34 1.31 -11.93 -8.42
N GLU A 35 1.15 -13.20 -8.05
CA GLU A 35 0.86 -13.64 -6.67
C GLU A 35 1.98 -13.25 -5.69
N MET A 36 3.25 -13.45 -6.08
CA MET A 36 4.40 -13.10 -5.24
C MET A 36 4.54 -11.59 -5.10
N ALA A 37 4.34 -10.83 -6.19
CA ALA A 37 4.35 -9.37 -6.13
C ALA A 37 3.23 -8.82 -5.22
N THR A 38 2.03 -9.41 -5.26
CA THR A 38 0.94 -9.05 -4.34
C THR A 38 1.30 -9.33 -2.88
N GLN A 39 1.85 -10.51 -2.59
CA GLN A 39 2.28 -10.90 -1.25
C GLN A 39 3.40 -9.99 -0.71
N LEU A 40 4.33 -9.60 -1.56
CA LEU A 40 5.39 -8.65 -1.22
C LEU A 40 4.83 -7.25 -0.94
N ALA A 41 3.90 -6.77 -1.77
CA ALA A 41 3.27 -5.46 -1.56
C ALA A 41 2.51 -5.41 -0.22
N GLU A 42 1.79 -6.47 0.12
CA GLU A 42 1.11 -6.61 1.41
C GLU A 42 2.10 -6.60 2.58
N ALA A 43 3.19 -7.37 2.48
CA ALA A 43 4.21 -7.49 3.52
C ALA A 43 5.01 -6.18 3.73
N LEU A 44 5.30 -5.46 2.65
CA LEU A 44 5.98 -4.17 2.68
C LEU A 44 5.04 -3.00 2.98
N GLU A 45 3.75 -3.28 3.14
CA GLU A 45 2.74 -2.29 3.44
C GLU A 45 2.58 -1.20 2.36
N VAL A 46 2.87 -1.53 1.11
CA VAL A 46 2.80 -0.62 -0.06
C VAL A 46 1.75 -1.09 -1.06
N SER A 47 1.38 -0.24 -2.03
CA SER A 47 0.54 -0.67 -3.15
C SER A 47 1.34 -1.51 -4.15
N LEU A 48 0.69 -2.44 -4.84
CA LEU A 48 1.32 -3.20 -5.92
C LEU A 48 1.86 -2.26 -7.01
N ASP A 49 1.10 -1.22 -7.37
CA ASP A 49 1.52 -0.22 -8.36
C ASP A 49 2.81 0.52 -7.95
N TYR A 50 2.99 0.79 -6.65
CA TYR A 50 4.22 1.36 -6.12
C TYR A 50 5.36 0.34 -6.16
N LEU A 51 5.09 -0.91 -5.76
CA LEU A 51 6.08 -1.99 -5.77
C LEU A 51 6.64 -2.27 -7.17
N VAL A 52 5.80 -2.22 -8.20
CA VAL A 52 6.22 -2.47 -9.59
C VAL A 52 6.68 -1.22 -10.33
N GLY A 53 6.78 -0.06 -9.64
CA GLY A 53 7.25 1.19 -10.23
C GLY A 53 6.29 1.83 -11.23
N SER A 54 5.01 1.48 -11.21
CA SER A 54 3.96 2.13 -12.02
C SER A 54 3.53 3.48 -11.44
N THR A 55 3.89 3.77 -10.18
CA THR A 55 3.72 5.07 -9.55
C THR A 55 4.81 5.32 -8.52
N ASP A 56 5.29 6.56 -8.43
CA ASP A 56 6.18 7.01 -7.36
C ASP A 56 5.42 7.36 -6.06
N ILE A 57 4.08 7.25 -6.08
CA ILE A 57 3.22 7.66 -4.98
C ILE A 57 3.07 6.50 -4.00
N LEU A 58 3.73 6.62 -2.86
CA LEU A 58 3.47 5.77 -1.71
C LEU A 58 2.14 6.20 -1.06
N LEU A 59 1.13 5.32 -1.12
CA LEU A 59 -0.16 5.58 -0.48
C LEU A 59 -0.07 5.28 1.01
N ASP A 60 -0.26 6.31 1.85
CA ASP A 60 -0.39 6.14 3.29
C ASP A 60 -1.65 5.31 3.61
N LYS A 61 -1.47 4.15 4.23
CA LYS A 61 -2.55 3.24 4.63
C LYS A 61 -3.62 3.92 5.49
N ASN A 62 -3.25 4.88 6.33
CA ASN A 62 -4.19 5.63 7.16
C ASN A 62 -5.09 6.52 6.30
N ILE A 63 -4.54 7.12 5.23
CA ILE A 63 -5.30 7.92 4.27
C ILE A 63 -6.27 7.01 3.51
N VAL A 64 -5.80 5.86 3.03
CA VAL A 64 -6.64 4.88 2.33
C VAL A 64 -7.79 4.40 3.23
N ALA A 65 -7.50 4.05 4.48
CA ALA A 65 -8.52 3.64 5.45
C ALA A 65 -9.59 4.72 5.67
N LYS A 66 -9.18 5.99 5.82
CA LYS A 66 -10.12 7.12 5.94
C LYS A 66 -11.01 7.26 4.70
N ILE A 67 -10.45 7.12 3.49
CA ILE A 67 -11.24 7.18 2.25
C ILE A 67 -12.27 6.03 2.21
N LEU A 68 -11.87 4.81 2.59
CA LEU A 68 -12.80 3.68 2.68
C LEU A 68 -13.93 3.93 3.68
N ASP A 69 -13.65 4.55 4.82
CA ASP A 69 -14.67 4.88 5.80
C ASP A 69 -15.61 6.00 5.30
N ILE A 70 -15.08 6.99 4.58
CA ILE A 70 -15.90 8.03 3.90
C ILE A 70 -16.85 7.39 2.88
N GLN A 71 -16.42 6.38 2.14
CA GLN A 71 -17.27 5.67 1.17
C GLN A 71 -18.45 4.94 1.84
N LYS A 72 -18.30 4.47 3.07
CA LYS A 72 -19.35 3.79 3.84
C LYS A 72 -20.39 4.75 4.44
N LEU A 73 -20.14 6.06 4.42
CA LEU A 73 -21.10 7.06 4.92
C LEU A 73 -22.37 7.12 4.05
N LYS A 74 -23.45 7.63 4.62
CA LYS A 74 -24.67 7.97 3.88
C LYS A 74 -24.36 9.08 2.87
N GLU A 75 -25.11 9.11 1.77
CA GLU A 75 -24.90 10.05 0.66
C GLU A 75 -24.74 11.50 1.13
N ASN A 76 -25.67 11.99 1.97
CA ASN A 76 -25.61 13.38 2.46
C ASN A 76 -24.36 13.66 3.29
N ASP A 77 -24.02 12.76 4.23
CA ASP A 77 -22.83 12.92 5.08
C ASP A 77 -21.54 12.88 4.25
N ARG A 78 -21.49 11.98 3.26
CA ARG A 78 -20.37 11.87 2.32
C ARG A 78 -20.20 13.14 1.48
N GLN A 79 -21.29 13.72 0.97
CA GLN A 79 -21.27 14.97 0.23
C GLN A 79 -20.73 16.13 1.07
N HIS A 80 -21.11 16.22 2.35
CA HIS A 80 -20.58 17.23 3.26
C HIS A 80 -19.07 17.08 3.49
N VAL A 81 -18.59 15.83 3.67
CA VAL A 81 -17.16 15.56 3.83
C VAL A 81 -16.37 15.96 2.57
N PHE A 82 -16.87 15.61 1.37
CA PHE A 82 -16.21 16.00 0.14
C PHE A 82 -16.18 17.52 -0.07
N ALA A 83 -17.29 18.21 0.21
CA ALA A 83 -17.32 19.67 0.10
C ALA A 83 -16.29 20.35 1.01
N LEU A 84 -16.10 19.83 2.24
CA LEU A 84 -15.07 20.32 3.15
C LEU A 84 -13.66 20.04 2.59
N LEU A 85 -13.38 18.81 2.17
CA LEU A 85 -12.09 18.44 1.58
C LEU A 85 -11.74 19.34 0.38
N ASP A 86 -12.68 19.54 -0.54
CA ASP A 86 -12.49 20.38 -1.72
C ASP A 86 -12.21 21.84 -1.34
N ALA A 87 -12.93 22.38 -0.36
CA ALA A 87 -12.72 23.73 0.13
C ALA A 87 -11.31 23.90 0.73
N PHE A 88 -10.88 22.96 1.58
CA PHE A 88 -9.55 22.99 2.21
C PHE A 88 -8.42 22.84 1.18
N LEU A 89 -8.55 21.91 0.23
CA LEU A 89 -7.55 21.70 -0.82
C LEU A 89 -7.45 22.93 -1.75
N LYS A 90 -8.58 23.54 -2.10
CA LYS A 90 -8.60 24.76 -2.92
C LYS A 90 -7.95 25.92 -2.20
N GLN A 91 -8.25 26.12 -0.91
CA GLN A 91 -7.64 27.17 -0.10
C GLN A 91 -6.10 27.01 -0.04
N THR A 92 -5.63 25.79 0.20
CA THR A 92 -4.19 25.50 0.33
C THR A 92 -3.44 25.74 -0.99
N LYS A 93 -4.03 25.32 -2.12
CA LYS A 93 -3.46 25.59 -3.46
C LYS A 93 -3.35 27.09 -3.74
N LEU A 94 -4.37 27.87 -3.38
CA LEU A 94 -4.33 29.33 -3.54
C LEU A 94 -3.25 29.98 -2.68
N GLN A 95 -3.08 29.53 -1.43
CA GLN A 95 -2.02 30.01 -0.54
C GLN A 95 -0.61 29.64 -1.01
N SER A 96 -0.44 28.53 -1.74
CA SER A 96 0.87 28.15 -2.28
C SER A 96 1.29 28.94 -3.54
N ILE A 97 0.35 29.66 -4.17
CA ILE A 97 0.59 30.43 -5.40
C ILE A 97 0.77 31.94 -5.09
N MET A 98 0.31 32.39 -3.93
CA MET A 98 0.50 33.76 -3.42
C MET A 98 1.82 33.88 -2.64
#